data_AF-A0A0S9KPL2-F1
#
_entry.id   AF-A0A0S9KPL2-F1
#
_cell.length_a   1.000
_cell.length_b   1.000
_cell.length_c   1.000
_cell.angle_alpha   90.00
_cell.angle_beta   90.00
_cell.angle_gamma   90.00
#
_symmetry.space_group_name_H-M   'P 1'
#
loop_
_entity.id
_entity.type
_entity.pdbx_description
1 polymer ?
#
loop_
_entity_poly.entity_id
_entity_poly.type
_entity_poly.pdbx_seq_one_letter_code
_entity_poly.pdbx_strand_id
1 'polypeptide(L)'
;MSAALPAGARPTRAMQLANFTVSQAAWFAAVLGAAHHQPLPGTLCVLAAIGWHVAVSARPAREAGLVLWACLVGAVAETGIVLQGHVVYPSGQPFAQLPPYWMVALWGLLAIALNVTMRWLRGRLWLAAGLGAVVGPMAFSAGVRLGGAQFLQPGAALATLALVWAAALPLLVWLSVRLDGVAEPEPSHA
;
A
#
# COMPACT_ATOMS: atom_id res chain seq x y z
N MET A 1 -5.93 -2.16 -39.61
CA MET A 1 -5.20 -1.44 -38.54
C MET A 1 -6.22 -0.52 -37.88
N SER A 2 -6.72 -0.72 -36.66
CA SER A 2 -6.12 -1.24 -35.44
C SER A 2 -7.19 -2.02 -34.66
N ALA A 3 -6.98 -3.32 -34.43
CA ALA A 3 -7.84 -4.08 -33.54
C ALA A 3 -7.47 -3.71 -32.11
N ALA A 4 -8.39 -3.03 -31.41
CA ALA A 4 -8.23 -2.78 -29.98
C ALA A 4 -8.11 -4.14 -29.27
N LEU A 5 -6.98 -4.37 -28.59
CA LEU A 5 -6.78 -5.53 -27.71
C LEU A 5 -7.95 -5.61 -26.72
N PRO A 6 -8.57 -6.78 -26.51
CA PRO A 6 -9.66 -6.90 -25.55
C PRO A 6 -9.16 -6.48 -24.17
N ALA A 7 -9.89 -5.54 -23.56
CA ALA A 7 -9.57 -5.06 -22.23
C ALA A 7 -9.64 -6.24 -21.25
N GLY A 8 -8.49 -6.64 -20.70
CA GLY A 8 -8.44 -7.65 -19.63
C GLY A 8 -9.49 -7.32 -18.56
N ALA A 9 -10.26 -8.33 -18.16
CA ALA A 9 -11.48 -8.17 -17.38
C ALA A 9 -11.28 -7.20 -16.21
N ARG A 10 -12.14 -6.16 -16.13
CA ARG A 10 -12.09 -5.19 -15.04
C ARG A 10 -12.56 -5.87 -13.75
N PRO A 11 -11.96 -5.56 -12.58
CA PRO A 11 -12.45 -6.07 -11.29
C PRO A 11 -13.93 -5.72 -11.11
N THR A 12 -14.74 -6.67 -10.67
CA THR A 12 -16.17 -6.45 -10.42
C THR A 12 -16.37 -5.45 -9.28
N ARG A 13 -17.55 -4.81 -9.20
CA ARG A 13 -17.88 -3.90 -8.09
C ARG A 13 -17.82 -4.61 -6.73
N ALA A 14 -18.24 -5.87 -6.67
CA ALA A 14 -18.18 -6.68 -5.46
C ALA A 14 -16.72 -6.89 -5.00
N MET A 15 -15.80 -7.21 -5.91
CA MET A 15 -14.38 -7.33 -5.60
C MET A 15 -13.79 -6.02 -5.10
N GLN A 16 -14.15 -4.89 -5.73
CA GLN A 16 -13.71 -3.56 -5.29
C GLN A 16 -14.19 -3.24 -3.88
N LEU A 17 -15.46 -3.51 -3.58
CA LEU A 17 -16.02 -3.28 -2.25
C LEU A 17 -15.38 -4.19 -1.19
N ALA A 18 -15.17 -5.47 -1.51
CA ALA A 18 -14.53 -6.42 -0.62
C ALA A 18 -13.09 -6.02 -0.32
N ASN A 19 -12.30 -5.69 -1.35
CA ASN A 19 -10.93 -5.21 -1.23
C ASN A 19 -10.87 -3.93 -0.38
N PHE A 20 -11.72 -2.93 -0.66
CA PHE A 20 -11.78 -1.70 0.14
C PHE A 20 -12.10 -1.99 1.60
N THR A 21 -13.13 -2.78 1.87
CA THR A 21 -13.57 -3.09 3.24
C THR A 21 -12.47 -3.81 4.03
N VAL A 22 -11.88 -4.83 3.44
CA VAL A 22 -10.80 -5.62 4.06
C VAL A 22 -9.56 -4.76 4.29
N SER A 23 -9.14 -3.95 3.31
CA SER A 23 -8.00 -3.05 3.45
C SER A 23 -8.22 -2.01 4.54
N GLN A 24 -9.41 -1.39 4.61
CA GLN A 24 -9.70 -0.42 5.67
C GLN A 24 -9.70 -1.08 7.06
N ALA A 25 -10.34 -2.24 7.21
CA ALA A 25 -10.36 -2.96 8.48
C ALA A 25 -8.95 -3.37 8.93
N ALA A 26 -8.13 -3.91 8.02
CA ALA A 26 -6.75 -4.29 8.31
C ALA A 26 -5.86 -3.07 8.64
N TRP A 27 -6.06 -1.94 7.94
CA TRP A 27 -5.36 -0.70 8.25
C TRP A 27 -5.67 -0.21 9.66
N PHE A 28 -6.96 -0.16 10.05
CA PHE A 28 -7.35 0.23 11.41
C PHE A 28 -6.79 -0.74 12.46
N ALA A 29 -6.83 -2.05 12.21
CA ALA A 29 -6.26 -3.04 13.12
C ALA A 29 -4.75 -2.84 13.34
N ALA A 30 -4.00 -2.57 12.28
CA ALA A 30 -2.56 -2.29 12.37
C ALA A 30 -2.27 -1.00 13.17
N VAL A 31 -2.95 0.10 12.83
CA VAL A 31 -2.73 1.41 13.47
C VAL A 31 -3.13 1.38 14.95
N LEU A 32 -4.31 0.84 15.28
CA LEU A 32 -4.77 0.73 16.66
C LEU A 32 -3.91 -0.28 17.45
N GLY A 33 -3.51 -1.39 16.84
CA GLY A 33 -2.58 -2.33 17.47
C GLY A 33 -1.26 -1.64 17.83
N ALA A 34 -0.69 -0.86 16.91
CA ALA A 34 0.51 -0.09 17.18
C ALA A 34 0.32 0.95 18.30
N ALA A 35 -0.81 1.68 18.29
CA ALA A 35 -1.16 2.66 19.31
C ALA A 35 -1.31 2.06 20.71
N HIS A 36 -1.79 0.82 20.81
CA HIS A 36 -1.91 0.07 22.07
C HIS A 36 -0.64 -0.73 22.44
N HIS A 37 0.50 -0.48 21.79
CA HIS A 37 1.75 -1.24 21.97
C HIS A 37 1.62 -2.74 21.72
N GLN A 38 0.63 -3.16 20.93
CA GLN A 38 0.39 -4.53 20.48
C GLN A 38 0.34 -4.59 18.94
N PRO A 39 1.46 -4.33 18.24
CA PRO A 39 1.47 -4.26 16.77
C PRO A 39 1.28 -5.63 16.08
N LEU A 40 1.53 -6.74 16.78
CA LEU A 40 1.49 -8.08 16.18
C LEU A 40 0.08 -8.48 15.71
N PRO A 41 -0.99 -8.44 16.53
CA PRO A 41 -2.35 -8.76 16.07
C PRO A 41 -2.79 -7.97 14.84
N GLY A 42 -2.55 -6.65 14.83
CA GLY A 42 -2.89 -5.80 13.69
C GLY A 42 -2.11 -6.17 12.43
N THR A 43 -0.82 -6.51 12.57
CA THR A 43 -0.01 -7.01 11.46
C THR A 43 -0.53 -8.33 10.92
N LEU A 44 -0.97 -9.25 11.79
CA LEU A 44 -1.57 -10.52 11.35
C LEU A 44 -2.86 -10.28 10.56
N CYS A 45 -3.69 -9.29 10.92
CA CYS A 45 -4.84 -8.90 10.10
C CYS A 45 -4.43 -8.41 8.71
N VAL A 46 -3.36 -7.61 8.63
CA VAL A 46 -2.79 -7.15 7.34
C VAL A 46 -2.28 -8.32 6.50
N LEU A 47 -1.52 -9.25 7.10
CA LEU A 47 -1.02 -10.43 6.41
C LEU A 47 -2.15 -11.35 5.96
N ALA A 48 -3.21 -11.50 6.76
CA ALA A 48 -4.40 -12.25 6.38
C ALA A 48 -5.13 -11.61 5.19
N ALA A 49 -5.26 -10.27 5.17
CA ALA A 49 -5.83 -9.54 4.04
C ALA A 49 -5.02 -9.74 2.75
N ILE A 50 -3.69 -9.64 2.85
CA ILE A 50 -2.77 -9.90 1.74
C ILE A 50 -2.89 -11.36 1.26
N GLY A 51 -2.85 -12.32 2.18
CA GLY A 51 -2.95 -13.74 1.88
C GLY A 51 -4.27 -14.09 1.21
N TRP A 52 -5.38 -13.55 1.70
CA TRP A 52 -6.69 -13.68 1.07
C TRP A 52 -6.69 -13.15 -0.36
N HIS A 53 -6.22 -11.91 -0.57
CA HIS A 53 -6.15 -11.31 -1.91
C HIS A 53 -5.31 -12.14 -2.89
N VAL A 54 -4.13 -12.59 -2.46
CA VAL A 54 -3.24 -13.43 -3.29
C VAL A 54 -3.91 -14.76 -3.61
N ALA A 55 -4.60 -15.39 -2.65
CA ALA A 55 -5.27 -16.68 -2.84
C ALA A 55 -6.45 -16.61 -3.82
N VAL A 56 -7.18 -15.49 -3.87
CA VAL A 56 -8.32 -15.31 -4.78
C VAL A 56 -7.96 -14.70 -6.14
N SER A 57 -6.68 -14.37 -6.36
CA SER A 57 -6.22 -13.74 -7.60
C SER A 57 -5.95 -14.76 -8.70
N ALA A 58 -6.28 -14.42 -9.95
CA ALA A 58 -6.10 -15.30 -11.11
C ALA A 58 -4.64 -15.71 -11.36
N ARG A 59 -3.67 -14.83 -11.03
CA ARG A 59 -2.23 -15.13 -11.07
C ARG A 59 -1.55 -14.74 -9.75
N PRO A 60 -1.61 -15.63 -8.72
CA PRO A 60 -1.14 -15.34 -7.37
C PRO A 60 0.33 -14.88 -7.32
N ALA A 61 1.20 -15.50 -8.13
CA ALA A 61 2.62 -15.17 -8.17
C ALA A 61 2.90 -13.71 -8.60
N ARG A 62 2.07 -13.13 -9.49
CA ARG A 62 2.25 -11.74 -9.93
C ARG A 62 1.84 -10.76 -8.84
N GLU A 63 0.71 -11.00 -8.18
CA GLU A 63 0.26 -10.20 -7.04
C GLU A 63 1.23 -10.31 -5.85
N ALA A 64 1.73 -11.52 -5.55
CA ALA A 64 2.75 -11.71 -4.53
C ALA A 64 4.05 -10.95 -4.85
N GLY A 65 4.46 -10.93 -6.13
CA GLY A 65 5.58 -10.12 -6.60
C GLY A 65 5.34 -8.61 -6.40
N LEU A 66 4.11 -8.13 -6.64
CA LEU A 66 3.76 -6.72 -6.43
C LEU A 66 3.80 -6.36 -4.93
N VAL A 67 3.26 -7.22 -4.08
CA VAL A 67 3.33 -7.08 -2.61
C VAL A 67 4.78 -7.01 -2.15
N LEU A 68 5.63 -7.92 -2.63
CA LEU A 68 7.06 -7.93 -2.27
C LEU A 68 7.73 -6.61 -2.66
N TRP A 69 7.55 -6.14 -3.89
CA TRP A 69 8.12 -4.87 -4.34
C TRP A 69 7.59 -3.68 -3.55
N ALA A 70 6.30 -3.67 -3.21
CA ALA A 70 5.71 -2.61 -2.40
C ALA A 70 6.31 -2.60 -0.98
N CYS A 71 6.48 -3.76 -0.35
CA CYS A 71 7.15 -3.86 0.94
C CYS A 71 8.61 -3.40 0.88
N LEU A 72 9.35 -3.71 -0.19
CA LEU A 72 10.74 -3.25 -0.37
C LEU A 72 10.82 -1.73 -0.53
N VAL A 73 9.99 -1.15 -1.41
CA VAL A 73 9.90 0.30 -1.60
C VAL A 73 9.51 0.97 -0.29
N GLY A 74 8.52 0.41 0.42
CA GLY A 74 8.07 0.90 1.71
C GLY A 74 9.15 0.83 2.78
N ALA A 75 9.86 -0.29 2.90
CA ALA A 75 10.94 -0.43 3.86
C ALA A 75 12.04 0.62 3.63
N VAL A 76 12.43 0.88 2.39
CA VAL A 76 13.42 1.92 2.06
C VAL A 76 12.88 3.31 2.38
N ALA A 77 11.67 3.63 1.94
CA ALA A 77 11.05 4.93 2.15
C ALA A 77 10.87 5.25 3.65
N GLU A 78 10.31 4.30 4.41
CA GLU A 78 10.06 4.43 5.83
C GLU A 78 11.36 4.47 6.64
N THR A 79 12.39 3.72 6.24
CA THR A 79 13.72 3.85 6.86
C THR A 79 14.25 5.28 6.68
N GLY A 80 14.11 5.86 5.48
CA GLY A 80 14.47 7.27 5.25
C GLY A 80 13.70 8.24 6.14
N ILE A 81 12.40 8.01 6.35
CA ILE A 81 11.55 8.81 7.24
C ILE A 81 12.01 8.70 8.71
N VAL A 82 12.29 7.47 9.18
CA VAL A 82 12.76 7.22 10.55
C VAL A 82 14.12 7.87 10.79
N LEU A 83 15.06 7.75 9.84
CA LEU A 83 16.41 8.31 9.98
C LEU A 83 16.44 9.84 10.02
N GLN A 84 15.45 10.51 9.42
CA GLN A 84 15.31 11.96 9.54
C GLN A 84 14.88 12.41 10.95
N GLY A 85 14.24 11.53 11.73
CA GLY A 85 13.82 11.82 13.10
C GLY A 85 12.63 12.79 13.22
N HIS A 86 11.96 13.15 12.12
CA HIS A 86 10.76 14.01 12.18
C HIS A 86 9.50 13.24 12.63
N VAL A 87 9.53 11.91 12.49
CA VAL A 87 8.44 10.99 12.80
C VAL A 87 8.96 9.89 13.70
N VAL A 88 8.21 9.56 14.74
CA VAL A 88 8.52 8.44 15.63
C VAL A 88 7.32 7.52 15.79
N TYR A 89 7.58 6.24 15.99
CA TYR A 89 6.56 5.22 16.18
C TYR A 89 6.62 4.68 17.62
N PRO A 90 5.46 4.39 18.25
CA PRO A 90 5.41 3.95 19.64
C PRO A 90 5.77 2.45 19.83
N SER A 91 5.65 1.63 18.78
CA SER A 91 5.87 0.19 18.88
C SER A 91 6.13 -0.48 17.53
N GLY A 92 6.73 -1.68 17.58
CA GLY A 92 6.89 -2.58 16.43
C GLY A 92 8.20 -2.46 15.67
N GLN A 93 9.13 -1.60 16.10
CA GLN A 93 10.46 -1.51 15.52
C GLN A 93 11.34 -2.69 15.95
N PRO A 94 11.98 -3.39 15.00
CA PRO A 94 13.01 -4.38 15.33
C PRO A 94 14.27 -3.71 15.93
N PHE A 95 14.64 -2.54 15.39
CA PHE A 95 15.75 -1.70 15.82
C PHE A 95 15.33 -0.24 15.70
N ALA A 96 15.92 0.66 16.50
CA ALA A 96 15.54 2.08 16.53
C ALA A 96 15.65 2.80 15.18
N GLN A 97 16.54 2.34 14.30
CA GLN A 97 16.81 2.91 12.97
C GLN A 97 15.93 2.32 11.86
N LEU A 98 15.17 1.27 12.16
CA LEU A 98 14.31 0.60 11.19
C LEU A 98 12.84 0.94 11.42
N PRO A 99 12.03 0.97 10.35
CA PRO A 99 10.61 1.19 10.49
C PRO A 99 9.95 0.00 11.20
N PRO A 100 8.79 0.22 11.85
CA PRO A 100 8.03 -0.87 12.41
C PRO A 100 7.61 -1.88 11.34
N TYR A 101 7.63 -3.17 11.68
CA TYR A 101 7.25 -4.23 10.73
C TYR A 101 5.81 -4.09 10.25
N TRP A 102 4.91 -3.56 11.10
CA TRP A 102 3.51 -3.33 10.76
C TRP A 102 3.36 -2.21 9.72
N MET A 103 4.23 -1.19 9.76
CA MET A 103 4.20 -0.12 8.77
C MET A 103 4.62 -0.66 7.41
N VAL A 104 5.69 -1.46 7.35
CA VAL A 104 6.09 -2.14 6.11
C VAL A 104 4.98 -3.05 5.58
N ALA A 105 4.25 -3.75 6.45
CA ALA A 105 3.10 -4.56 6.04
C ALA A 105 1.98 -3.72 5.41
N LEU A 106 1.73 -2.49 5.88
CA LEU A 106 0.75 -1.58 5.27
C LEU A 106 1.10 -1.18 3.84
N TRP A 107 2.40 -1.17 3.47
CA TRP A 107 2.80 -1.01 2.07
C TRP A 107 2.40 -2.21 1.21
N GLY A 108 2.50 -3.43 1.76
CA GLY A 108 1.94 -4.63 1.13
C GLY A 108 0.41 -4.57 1.01
N LEU A 109 -0.27 -4.01 2.02
CA LEU A 109 -1.72 -3.81 1.98
C LEU A 109 -2.15 -2.80 0.91
N LEU A 110 -1.37 -1.74 0.71
CA LEU A 110 -1.58 -0.81 -0.39
C LEU A 110 -1.47 -1.54 -1.75
N ALA A 111 -0.50 -2.44 -1.88
CA ALA A 111 -0.23 -3.18 -3.11
C ALA A 111 -1.47 -3.93 -3.62
N ILE A 112 -2.20 -4.61 -2.73
CA ILE A 112 -3.40 -5.39 -3.09
C ILE A 112 -4.57 -4.51 -3.54
N ALA A 113 -4.56 -3.21 -3.22
CA ALA A 113 -5.55 -2.26 -3.70
C ALA A 113 -5.22 -1.70 -5.10
N LEU A 114 -3.94 -1.68 -5.50
CA LEU A 114 -3.48 -1.08 -6.78
C LEU A 114 -4.12 -1.74 -8.01
N ASN A 115 -4.27 -3.07 -8.00
CA ASN A 115 -4.82 -3.82 -9.12
C ASN A 115 -6.34 -3.96 -9.08
N VAL A 116 -6.98 -3.52 -7.99
CA VAL A 116 -8.42 -3.63 -7.75
C VAL A 116 -9.09 -2.25 -7.67
N THR A 117 -9.05 -1.62 -6.50
CA THR A 117 -9.77 -0.37 -6.17
C THR A 117 -9.09 0.87 -6.74
N MET A 118 -7.77 0.84 -6.94
CA MET A 118 -6.97 1.93 -7.51
C MET A 118 -6.58 1.69 -8.97
N ARG A 119 -7.13 0.67 -9.62
CA ARG A 119 -6.81 0.31 -11.02
C ARG A 119 -7.01 1.46 -12.01
N TRP A 120 -7.89 2.40 -11.69
CA TRP A 120 -8.19 3.59 -12.51
C TRP A 120 -7.04 4.61 -12.57
N LEU A 121 -6.02 4.52 -11.70
CA LEU A 121 -4.81 5.35 -11.75
C LEU A 121 -3.82 4.93 -12.84
N ARG A 122 -4.02 3.76 -13.45
CA ARG A 122 -3.15 3.26 -14.52
C ARG A 122 -3.16 4.22 -15.71
N GLY A 123 -1.96 4.52 -16.22
CA GLY A 123 -1.76 5.51 -17.29
C GLY A 123 -1.88 6.97 -16.83
N ARG A 124 -2.11 7.25 -15.54
CA ARG A 124 -2.28 8.59 -14.98
C ARG A 124 -1.25 8.88 -13.89
N LEU A 125 0.04 8.69 -14.19
CA LEU A 125 1.12 8.76 -13.19
C LEU A 125 1.26 10.14 -12.54
N TRP A 126 1.02 11.23 -13.27
CA TRP A 126 1.02 12.58 -12.68
C TRP A 126 -0.13 12.79 -11.68
N LEU A 127 -1.30 12.22 -11.95
CA LEU A 127 -2.41 12.22 -11.01
C LEU A 127 -2.08 11.36 -9.79
N ALA A 128 -1.44 10.20 -9.98
CA ALA A 128 -0.97 9.36 -8.89
C ALA A 128 0.06 10.10 -8.02
N ALA A 129 0.98 10.86 -8.61
CA ALA A 129 1.92 11.70 -7.87
C ALA A 129 1.20 12.77 -7.03
N GLY A 130 0.27 13.51 -7.64
CA GLY A 130 -0.50 14.53 -6.93
C GLY A 130 -1.37 13.96 -5.79
N LEU A 131 -2.04 12.82 -6.04
CA LEU A 131 -2.80 12.13 -5.01
C LEU A 131 -1.90 11.57 -3.91
N GLY A 132 -0.74 11.01 -4.25
CA GLY A 132 0.24 10.53 -3.27
C GLY A 132 0.68 11.67 -2.35
N ALA A 133 1.04 12.81 -2.93
CA ALA A 133 1.48 14.00 -2.20
C ALA A 133 0.44 14.53 -1.19
N VAL A 134 -0.85 14.26 -1.39
CA VAL A 134 -1.94 14.74 -0.53
C VAL A 134 -2.45 13.62 0.38
N VAL A 135 -2.86 12.49 -0.20
CA VAL A 135 -3.48 11.37 0.50
C VAL A 135 -2.48 10.67 1.42
N GLY A 136 -1.20 10.56 1.02
CA GLY A 136 -0.15 9.98 1.85
C GLY A 136 0.01 10.70 3.19
N PRO A 137 0.30 12.02 3.21
CA PRO A 137 0.35 12.81 4.43
C PRO A 137 -0.97 12.81 5.22
N MET A 138 -2.13 12.83 4.55
CA MET A 138 -3.43 12.77 5.22
C MET A 138 -3.63 11.43 5.96
N ALA A 139 -3.36 10.30 5.31
CA ALA A 139 -3.45 8.98 5.91
C ALA A 139 -2.48 8.83 7.08
N PHE A 140 -1.26 9.33 6.93
CA PHE A 140 -0.27 9.33 8.01
C PHE A 140 -0.74 10.18 9.20
N SER A 141 -1.28 11.37 8.94
CA SER A 141 -1.83 12.25 9.97
C SER A 141 -3.01 11.62 10.70
N ALA A 142 -3.85 10.84 10.01
CA ALA A 142 -4.89 10.04 10.65
C ALA A 142 -4.30 8.98 11.58
N GLY A 143 -3.25 8.28 11.14
CA GLY A 143 -2.49 7.34 11.98
C GLY A 143 -1.89 7.99 13.22
N VAL A 144 -1.33 9.20 13.10
CA VAL A 144 -0.83 9.99 14.22
C VAL A 144 -1.95 10.34 15.21
N ARG A 145 -3.11 10.78 14.71
CA ARG A 145 -4.27 11.08 15.57
C ARG A 145 -4.83 9.86 16.30
N LEU A 146 -4.68 8.68 15.72
CA LEU A 146 -5.05 7.40 16.33
C LEU A 146 -3.96 6.86 17.28
N GLY A 147 -2.83 7.54 17.41
CA GLY A 147 -1.73 7.15 18.29
C GLY A 147 -0.73 6.15 17.67
N GLY A 148 -0.86 5.82 16.38
CA GLY A 148 0.05 4.88 15.70
C GLY A 148 1.43 5.45 15.38
N ALA A 149 1.59 6.78 15.41
CA ALA A 149 2.84 7.49 15.20
C ALA A 149 2.78 8.88 15.86
N GLN A 150 3.89 9.60 15.91
CA GLN A 150 3.95 10.99 16.40
C GLN A 150 4.83 11.83 15.49
N PHE A 151 4.42 13.08 15.26
CA PHE A 151 5.22 14.08 14.58
C PHE A 151 6.03 14.89 15.58
N LEU A 152 7.37 14.80 15.50
CA LEU A 152 8.26 15.64 16.29
C LEU A 152 8.44 17.02 15.65
N GLN A 153 8.43 17.07 14.31
CA GLN A 153 8.48 18.30 13.53
C GLN A 153 7.39 18.27 12.44
N PRO A 154 6.16 18.73 12.72
CA PRO A 154 5.02 18.53 11.82
C PRO A 154 5.24 19.07 10.40
N GLY A 155 5.81 20.27 10.25
CA GLY A 155 6.07 20.86 8.93
C GLY A 155 7.05 20.03 8.09
N ALA A 156 8.18 19.64 8.69
CA ALA A 156 9.19 18.83 8.03
C ALA A 156 8.69 17.40 7.75
N ALA A 157 7.97 16.79 8.70
CA ALA A 157 7.34 15.48 8.52
C ALA A 157 6.34 15.48 7.36
N LEU A 158 5.43 16.47 7.30
CA LEU A 158 4.45 16.57 6.23
C LEU A 158 5.10 16.83 4.86
N ALA A 159 6.15 17.67 4.81
CA ALA A 159 6.91 17.89 3.58
C ALA A 159 7.61 16.61 3.10
N THR A 160 8.29 15.89 3.99
CA THR A 160 8.91 14.59 3.68
C THR A 160 7.88 13.60 3.17
N LEU A 161 6.76 13.45 3.89
CA LEU A 161 5.69 12.52 3.50
C LEU A 161 5.11 12.88 2.13
N ALA A 162 4.89 14.16 1.84
CA ALA A 162 4.39 14.61 0.55
C ALA A 162 5.35 14.24 -0.58
N LEU A 163 6.65 14.48 -0.40
CA LEU A 163 7.68 14.14 -1.39
C LEU A 163 7.82 12.62 -1.59
N VAL A 164 7.89 11.87 -0.50
CA VAL A 164 8.00 10.41 -0.54
C VAL A 164 6.81 9.80 -1.26
N TRP A 165 5.58 10.18 -0.89
CA TRP A 165 4.38 9.62 -1.49
C TRP A 165 4.13 10.11 -2.93
N ALA A 166 4.56 11.33 -3.28
CA ALA A 166 4.54 11.83 -4.66
C ALA A 166 5.39 10.97 -5.61
N ALA A 167 6.49 10.40 -5.12
CA ALA A 167 7.34 9.50 -5.89
C ALA A 167 6.88 8.03 -5.79
N ALA A 168 6.50 7.59 -4.60
CA ALA A 168 6.20 6.18 -4.33
C ALA A 168 4.91 5.71 -5.02
N LEU A 169 3.82 6.48 -4.93
CA LEU A 169 2.55 6.06 -5.51
C LEU A 169 2.61 5.85 -7.04
N PRO A 170 3.16 6.76 -7.86
CA PRO A 170 3.27 6.51 -9.29
C PRO A 170 4.20 5.33 -9.61
N LEU A 171 5.29 5.14 -8.86
CA LEU A 171 6.17 3.97 -9.01
C LEU A 171 5.40 2.66 -8.76
N LEU A 172 4.62 2.61 -7.68
CA LEU A 172 3.82 1.44 -7.34
C LEU A 172 2.70 1.19 -8.35
N VAL A 173 2.03 2.23 -8.85
CA VAL A 173 1.04 2.13 -9.95
C VAL A 173 1.69 1.57 -11.22
N TRP A 174 2.90 2.01 -11.55
CA TRP A 174 3.63 1.49 -12.70
C TRP A 174 4.04 0.01 -12.52
N LEU A 175 4.49 -0.39 -11.33
CA LEU A 175 4.76 -1.80 -11.00
C LEU A 175 3.49 -2.65 -11.08
N SER A 176 2.37 -2.10 -10.62
CA SER A 176 1.05 -2.73 -10.61
C SER A 176 0.60 -3.16 -12.01
N VAL A 177 0.93 -2.39 -13.05
CA VAL A 177 0.62 -2.75 -14.44
C VAL A 177 1.41 -3.98 -14.90
N ARG A 178 2.69 -4.08 -14.51
CA ARG A 178 3.58 -5.17 -14.93
C ARG A 178 3.29 -6.48 -14.19
N LEU A 179 2.82 -6.35 -12.96
CA LEU A 179 2.57 -7.43 -12.03
C LEU A 179 1.06 -7.68 -11.83
N ASP A 180 0.24 -7.31 -12.81
CA ASP A 180 -1.21 -7.53 -12.77
C ASP A 180 -1.56 -9.02 -12.80
N GLY A 181 -1.98 -9.54 -11.65
CA GLY A 181 -2.50 -10.89 -11.48
C GLY A 181 -4.00 -10.97 -11.22
N VAL A 182 -4.70 -9.83 -11.20
CA VAL A 182 -6.18 -9.78 -11.08
C VAL A 182 -6.88 -9.98 -12.42
N ALA A 183 -6.28 -9.52 -13.52
CA ALA A 183 -6.88 -9.71 -14.86
C ALA A 183 -6.76 -11.16 -15.33
N GLU A 184 -7.87 -11.72 -15.82
CA GLU A 184 -7.89 -13.06 -16.42
C GLU A 184 -6.97 -13.15 -17.65
N PRO A 185 -6.35 -14.32 -17.92
CA PRO A 185 -5.70 -14.58 -19.20
C PRO A 185 -6.68 -14.47 -20.36
N GLU A 186 -6.25 -13.91 -21.50
CA GLU A 186 -6.93 -14.22 -22.76
C GLU A 186 -6.94 -15.75 -22.93
N PRO A 187 -8.06 -16.34 -23.40
CA PRO A 187 -8.04 -17.73 -23.82
C PRO A 187 -6.95 -17.88 -24.89
N SER A 188 -6.00 -18.78 -24.65
CA SER A 188 -5.04 -19.15 -25.70
C SER A 188 -5.85 -19.78 -26.84
N HIS A 189 -6.02 -19.07 -27.94
CA HIS A 189 -6.44 -19.67 -29.19
C HIS A 189 -5.33 -20.65 -29.61
N ALA A 190 -5.52 -21.93 -29.27
CA ALA A 190 -4.80 -23.06 -29.84
C ALA A 190 -5.54 -23.54 -31.10
#